data_AF-A0A916RKV4-F1
#
_entry.id   AF-A0A916RKV4-F1
#
_cell.length_a   1.000
_cell.length_b   1.000
_cell.length_c   1.000
_cell.angle_alpha   90.00
_cell.angle_beta   90.00
_cell.angle_gamma   90.00
#
_symmetry.space_group_name_H-M   'P 1'
#
loop_
_entity.id
_entity.type
_entity.pdbx_description
1 polymer ?
#
loop_
_entity_poly.entity_id
_entity_poly.type
_entity_poly.pdbx_seq_one_letter_code
_entity_poly.pdbx_strand_id
1 'polypeptide(L)'
;MRHLFGSSDSGTHKASDESRHPRHSSGWKELLKHLRSQESLRVLDIGPTSSTNINYITSLGHSIYMANVVEEAAKPEWLTPGAGDEPPTFNVEKFLESNLNFSGRMFDVVILWDTADYLPEPLIAPVFSRIHEVLQPGGLMLAFFHATGASDTAFCRYHLTDTEVVEIQRAGNYPLLNSYSNRAIENLLRDFASYRFFLAKDSLREVIVTR
;
A
#
# COMPACT_ATOMS: atom_id res chain seq x y z
N MET A 1 -59.76 -5.60 -18.50
CA MET A 1 -58.91 -5.21 -19.65
C MET A 1 -57.95 -4.13 -19.15
N ARG A 2 -56.63 -4.41 -19.14
CA ARG A 2 -55.44 -3.51 -19.16
C ARG A 2 -55.45 -2.23 -18.29
N HIS A 3 -54.68 -2.13 -17.20
CA HIS A 3 -53.22 -1.88 -17.03
C HIS A 3 -52.78 -0.39 -16.96
N LEU A 4 -51.98 -0.10 -15.90
CA LEU A 4 -50.82 0.84 -15.80
C LEU A 4 -51.16 2.33 -15.64
N PHE A 5 -50.60 3.11 -14.69
CA PHE A 5 -49.22 3.27 -14.20
C PHE A 5 -49.23 3.45 -12.65
N GLY A 6 -48.26 3.03 -11.84
CA GLY A 6 -46.83 2.82 -12.08
C GLY A 6 -46.03 3.91 -11.35
N SER A 7 -45.89 3.77 -10.03
CA SER A 7 -44.94 4.56 -9.22
C SER A 7 -43.51 4.16 -9.60
N SER A 8 -42.65 5.14 -9.85
CA SER A 8 -41.20 4.93 -9.91
C SER A 8 -40.49 6.16 -9.36
N ASP A 9 -40.30 6.16 -8.05
CA ASP A 9 -39.26 6.97 -7.42
C ASP A 9 -37.94 6.23 -7.60
N SER A 10 -37.26 6.50 -8.71
CA SER A 10 -35.95 5.93 -9.02
C SER A 10 -34.86 6.75 -8.35
N GLY A 11 -34.75 6.62 -7.02
CA GLY A 11 -33.56 7.03 -6.28
C GLY A 11 -32.49 5.93 -6.38
N THR A 12 -31.69 5.96 -7.45
CA THR A 12 -30.47 5.15 -7.53
C THR A 12 -29.41 5.74 -6.60
N HIS A 13 -29.50 5.45 -5.31
CA HIS A 13 -28.33 5.53 -4.43
C HIS A 13 -27.34 4.44 -4.86
N LYS A 14 -26.34 4.80 -5.67
CA LYS A 14 -25.06 4.08 -5.67
C LYS A 14 -24.47 4.30 -4.28
N ALA A 15 -24.73 3.38 -3.35
CA ALA A 15 -23.91 3.26 -2.16
C ALA A 15 -22.48 3.02 -2.66
N SER A 16 -21.59 4.00 -2.45
CA SER A 16 -20.17 3.71 -2.35
C SER A 16 -20.03 2.58 -1.33
N ASP A 17 -19.37 1.49 -1.70
CA ASP A 17 -19.07 0.41 -0.76
C ASP A 17 -17.99 0.92 0.22
N GLU A 18 -18.44 1.72 1.19
CA GLU A 18 -17.66 2.34 2.26
C GLU A 18 -17.52 1.41 3.47
N SER A 19 -18.21 0.27 3.45
CA SER A 19 -18.15 -0.71 4.54
C SER A 19 -16.75 -1.33 4.66
N ARG A 20 -16.27 -1.38 5.89
CA ARG A 20 -15.04 -2.09 6.22
C ARG A 20 -15.32 -3.58 6.30
N HIS A 21 -14.43 -4.39 5.75
CA HIS A 21 -14.54 -5.84 5.77
C HIS A 21 -13.29 -6.47 6.40
N PRO A 22 -13.44 -7.46 7.31
CA PRO A 22 -12.29 -8.08 7.96
C PRO A 22 -11.53 -9.01 7.01
N ARG A 23 -10.20 -8.98 7.09
CA ARG A 23 -9.29 -9.89 6.39
C ARG A 23 -8.23 -10.41 7.35
N HIS A 24 -8.05 -11.73 7.39
CA HIS A 24 -6.94 -12.34 8.12
C HIS A 24 -5.60 -11.96 7.48
N SER A 25 -4.63 -11.54 8.30
CA SER A 25 -3.27 -11.22 7.83
C SER A 25 -2.23 -11.88 8.73
N SER A 26 -1.54 -12.86 8.16
CA SER A 26 -0.47 -13.59 8.87
C SER A 26 0.80 -12.75 8.99
N GLY A 27 1.08 -11.88 8.02
CA GLY A 27 2.15 -10.90 8.08
C GLY A 27 1.88 -9.85 9.16
N TRP A 28 0.65 -9.31 9.24
CA TRP A 28 0.28 -8.41 10.33
C TRP A 28 0.39 -9.09 11.69
N LYS A 29 -0.08 -10.33 11.83
CA LYS A 29 0.07 -11.11 13.06
C LYS A 29 1.52 -11.16 13.54
N GLU A 30 2.46 -11.40 12.63
CA GLU A 30 3.89 -11.48 12.98
C GLU A 30 4.47 -10.11 13.30
N LEU A 31 4.18 -9.09 12.48
CA LEU A 31 4.64 -7.73 12.74
C LEU A 31 4.09 -7.17 14.06
N LEU A 32 2.82 -7.46 14.38
CA LEU A 32 2.19 -7.04 15.62
C LEU A 32 2.91 -7.59 16.86
N LYS A 33 3.43 -8.83 16.81
CA LYS A 33 4.25 -9.37 17.91
C LYS A 33 5.52 -8.57 18.08
N HIS A 34 6.18 -8.21 16.97
CA HIS A 34 7.38 -7.38 17.02
C HIS A 34 7.08 -6.00 17.62
N LEU A 35 6.05 -5.31 17.13
CA LEU A 35 5.62 -4.00 17.65
C LEU A 35 5.35 -4.06 19.16
N ARG A 36 4.62 -5.07 19.65
CA ARG A 36 4.34 -5.25 21.09
C ARG A 36 5.56 -5.60 21.93
N SER A 37 6.64 -6.08 21.32
CA SER A 37 7.87 -6.49 22.04
C SER A 37 8.91 -5.38 22.14
N GLN A 38 8.70 -4.26 21.44
CA GLN A 38 9.62 -3.14 21.34
C GLN A 38 8.93 -1.88 21.84
N GLU A 39 9.72 -0.84 22.12
CA GLU A 39 9.21 0.46 22.53
C GLU A 39 9.71 1.53 21.56
N SER A 40 8.94 2.61 21.39
CA SER A 40 9.39 3.82 20.69
C SER A 40 9.86 3.63 19.23
N LEU A 41 9.38 2.56 18.55
CA LEU A 41 9.67 2.36 17.14
C LEU A 41 9.16 3.51 16.26
N ARG A 42 9.85 3.75 15.15
CA ARG A 42 9.42 4.63 14.07
C ARG A 42 8.87 3.81 12.91
N VAL A 43 7.56 3.93 12.68
CA VAL A 43 6.82 3.21 11.63
C VAL A 43 6.58 4.14 10.45
N LEU A 44 6.91 3.69 9.24
CA LEU A 44 6.49 4.31 7.98
C LEU A 44 5.35 3.48 7.39
N ASP A 45 4.16 4.06 7.27
CA ASP A 45 2.96 3.43 6.72
C ASP A 45 2.70 3.99 5.31
N ILE A 46 2.85 3.14 4.30
CA ILE A 46 2.80 3.48 2.88
C ILE A 46 1.54 2.89 2.24
N GLY A 47 0.60 3.79 1.96
CA GLY A 47 -0.70 3.54 1.36
C GLY A 47 -1.70 4.64 1.72
N PRO A 48 -3.00 4.45 1.44
CA PRO A 48 -4.02 5.44 1.79
C PRO A 48 -4.03 5.72 3.29
N THR A 49 -4.01 7.00 3.67
CA THR A 49 -3.92 7.38 5.09
C THR A 49 -5.10 6.86 5.91
N SER A 50 -4.80 6.23 7.05
CA SER A 50 -5.77 5.63 7.97
C SER A 50 -5.63 6.22 9.36
N SER A 51 -6.64 6.97 9.83
CA SER A 51 -6.68 7.47 11.21
C SER A 51 -6.71 6.33 12.24
N THR A 52 -7.29 5.18 11.87
CA THR A 52 -7.25 3.96 12.69
C THR A 52 -5.80 3.47 12.88
N ASN A 53 -4.97 3.46 11.83
CA ASN A 53 -3.57 3.04 11.93
C ASN A 53 -2.78 4.01 12.80
N ILE A 54 -2.99 5.31 12.60
CA ILE A 54 -2.34 6.37 13.37
C ILE A 54 -2.64 6.19 14.87
N ASN A 55 -3.93 6.10 15.23
CA ASN A 55 -4.35 5.95 16.62
C ASN A 55 -3.82 4.64 17.22
N TYR A 56 -3.87 3.54 16.46
CA TYR A 56 -3.44 2.25 16.96
C TYR A 56 -1.91 2.20 17.21
N ILE A 57 -1.10 2.58 16.23
CA ILE A 57 0.36 2.56 16.35
C ILE A 57 0.85 3.53 17.45
N THR A 58 0.23 4.71 17.56
CA THR A 58 0.56 5.65 18.65
C THR A 58 0.11 5.15 20.02
N SER A 59 -1.01 4.42 20.12
CA SER A 59 -1.44 3.79 21.38
C SER A 59 -0.47 2.70 21.87
N LEU A 60 0.33 2.11 20.98
CA LEU A 60 1.42 1.20 21.32
C LEU A 60 2.71 1.93 21.75
N GLY A 61 2.72 3.27 21.78
CA GLY A 61 3.89 4.07 22.14
C GLY A 61 4.90 4.25 21.01
N HIS A 62 4.50 4.01 19.75
CA HIS A 62 5.35 4.21 18.58
C HIS A 62 5.03 5.54 17.88
N SER A 63 5.98 6.00 17.06
CA SER A 63 5.73 7.11 16.13
C SER A 63 5.39 6.55 14.75
N ILE A 64 4.48 7.22 14.04
CA ILE A 64 4.02 6.81 12.71
C ILE A 64 4.12 7.98 11.72
N TYR A 65 4.55 7.66 10.51
CA TYR A 65 4.68 8.57 9.39
C TYR A 65 3.95 7.97 8.19
N MET A 66 3.25 8.79 7.43
CA MET A 66 2.42 8.34 6.32
C MET A 66 3.02 8.75 4.99
N ALA A 67 2.92 7.89 3.98
CA ALA A 67 3.17 8.26 2.58
C ALA A 67 2.08 7.67 1.67
N ASN A 68 1.35 8.53 0.96
CA ASN A 68 0.29 8.12 0.04
C ASN A 68 0.77 8.17 -1.42
N VAL A 69 1.65 7.24 -1.76
CA VAL A 69 2.46 7.30 -2.98
C VAL A 69 1.63 7.08 -4.26
N VAL A 70 0.59 6.24 -4.21
CA VAL A 70 -0.27 5.93 -5.37
C VAL A 70 -1.08 7.15 -5.83
N GLU A 71 -1.72 7.83 -4.89
CA GLU A 71 -2.51 9.03 -5.18
C GLU A 71 -1.64 10.14 -5.76
N GLU A 72 -0.43 10.32 -5.21
CA GLU A 72 0.54 11.27 -5.73
C GLU A 72 0.99 10.88 -7.15
N ALA A 73 1.37 9.61 -7.37
CA ALA A 73 1.86 9.13 -8.68
C ALA A 73 0.83 9.28 -9.82
N ALA A 74 -0.46 9.36 -9.50
CA ALA A 74 -1.52 9.56 -10.49
C ALA A 74 -1.64 11.01 -10.97
N LYS A 75 -0.97 11.98 -10.33
CA LYS A 75 -1.01 13.39 -10.73
C LYS A 75 -0.13 13.64 -11.96
N PRO A 76 -0.60 14.44 -12.95
CA PRO A 76 0.14 14.67 -14.18
C PRO A 76 1.41 15.53 -14.00
N GLU A 77 1.57 16.20 -12.86
CA GLU A 77 2.72 17.06 -12.56
C GLU A 77 4.08 16.34 -12.44
N TRP A 78 4.03 15.01 -12.34
CA TRP A 78 5.21 14.14 -12.33
C TRP A 78 5.64 13.70 -13.73
N LEU A 79 4.89 14.07 -14.76
CA LEU A 79 5.22 13.78 -16.15
C LEU A 79 5.97 14.96 -16.76
N THR A 80 7.13 14.68 -17.34
CA THR A 80 7.83 15.60 -18.23
C THR A 80 7.25 15.42 -19.63
N PRO A 81 6.77 16.49 -20.29
CA PRO A 81 6.33 16.42 -21.68
C PRO A 81 7.44 15.86 -22.57
N GLY A 82 7.08 14.93 -23.46
CA GLY A 82 8.02 14.45 -24.48
C GLY A 82 8.34 15.52 -25.51
N ALA A 83 9.46 15.37 -26.21
CA ALA A 83 9.84 16.25 -27.31
C ALA A 83 9.32 15.69 -28.64
N GLY A 84 8.61 16.50 -29.43
CA GLY A 84 8.03 16.06 -30.70
C GLY A 84 6.97 14.97 -30.50
N ASP A 85 7.21 13.79 -31.09
CA ASP A 85 6.32 12.62 -31.03
C ASP A 85 6.65 11.65 -29.88
N GLU A 86 7.64 11.97 -29.04
CA GLU A 86 8.00 11.13 -27.89
C GLU A 86 6.89 11.15 -26.81
N PRO A 87 6.57 10.01 -26.18
CA PRO A 87 5.63 9.98 -25.07
C PRO A 87 6.20 10.73 -23.84
N PRO A 88 5.33 11.25 -22.96
CA PRO A 88 5.78 11.84 -21.71
C PRO A 88 6.48 10.81 -20.83
N THR A 89 7.46 11.27 -20.05
CA THR A 89 8.26 10.41 -19.14
C THR A 89 8.07 10.83 -17.69
N PHE A 90 8.17 9.88 -16.76
CA PHE A 90 8.09 10.19 -15.33
C PHE A 90 9.37 10.88 -14.85
N ASN A 91 9.22 12.04 -14.22
CA ASN A 91 10.28 12.70 -13.46
C ASN A 91 10.42 12.04 -12.08
N VAL A 92 11.15 10.91 -12.07
CA VAL A 92 11.34 10.07 -10.89
C VAL A 92 12.04 10.84 -9.75
N GLU A 93 13.09 11.60 -10.06
CA GLU A 93 13.86 12.33 -9.04
C GLU A 93 12.98 13.32 -8.29
N LYS A 94 12.28 14.20 -9.01
CA LYS A 94 11.37 15.18 -8.42
C LYS A 94 10.24 14.50 -7.63
N PHE A 95 9.74 13.37 -8.11
CA PHE A 95 8.72 12.58 -7.41
C PHE A 95 9.24 12.08 -6.05
N LEU A 96 10.43 11.49 -6.01
CA LEU A 96 11.03 10.99 -4.77
C LEU A 96 11.38 12.12 -3.79
N GLU A 97 11.88 13.24 -4.29
CA GLU A 97 12.19 14.43 -3.46
C GLU A 97 10.94 15.03 -2.81
N SER A 98 9.79 14.94 -3.48
CA SER A 98 8.55 15.53 -3.00
C SER A 98 7.78 14.58 -2.08
N ASN A 99 7.75 13.28 -2.42
CA ASN A 99 6.84 12.33 -1.78
C ASN A 99 7.54 11.33 -0.84
N LEU A 100 8.86 11.17 -0.96
CA LEU A 100 9.66 10.22 -0.19
C LEU A 100 10.96 10.86 0.34
N ASN A 101 10.92 12.16 0.62
CA ASN A 101 11.97 12.86 1.35
C ASN A 101 11.66 12.85 2.84
N PHE A 102 12.30 11.92 3.54
CA PHE A 102 12.12 11.74 4.98
C PHE A 102 13.04 12.64 5.82
N SER A 103 13.76 13.59 5.20
CA SER A 103 14.66 14.55 5.87
C SER A 103 15.72 13.85 6.74
N GLY A 104 16.29 12.75 6.25
CA GLY A 104 17.29 11.95 6.97
C GLY A 104 16.73 11.07 8.10
N ARG A 105 15.40 10.99 8.27
CA ARG A 105 14.79 10.05 9.20
C ARG A 105 15.01 8.62 8.72
N MET A 106 15.36 7.77 9.68
CA MET A 106 15.42 6.32 9.54
C MET A 106 14.21 5.68 10.24
N PHE A 107 13.71 4.56 9.74
CA PHE A 107 12.53 3.87 10.25
C PHE A 107 12.90 2.49 10.76
N ASP A 108 12.27 2.03 11.83
CA ASP A 108 12.49 0.68 12.34
C ASP A 108 11.56 -0.32 11.66
N VAL A 109 10.39 0.15 11.23
CA VAL A 109 9.36 -0.63 10.55
C VAL A 109 8.81 0.13 9.35
N VAL A 110 8.62 -0.57 8.24
CA VAL A 110 7.82 -0.10 7.09
C VAL A 110 6.61 -1.02 6.92
N ILE A 111 5.43 -0.44 6.82
CA ILE A 111 4.22 -1.14 6.38
C ILE A 111 3.95 -0.63 4.98
N LEU A 112 4.22 -1.46 3.98
CA LEU A 112 3.89 -1.21 2.58
C LEU A 112 2.64 -2.02 2.27
N TRP A 113 1.51 -1.36 2.05
CA TRP A 113 0.31 -2.07 1.60
C TRP A 113 0.52 -2.55 0.14
N ASP A 114 -0.56 -2.76 -0.60
CA ASP A 114 -0.52 -3.14 -2.02
C ASP A 114 -0.04 -2.01 -2.96
N THR A 115 0.73 -1.05 -2.45
CA THR A 115 1.14 0.17 -3.17
C THR A 115 1.88 -0.15 -4.49
N ALA A 116 2.78 -1.13 -4.49
CA ALA A 116 3.59 -1.47 -5.67
C ALA A 116 2.72 -1.83 -6.89
N ASP A 117 1.58 -2.44 -6.63
CA ASP A 117 0.63 -2.94 -7.60
C ASP A 117 -0.05 -1.83 -8.41
N TYR A 118 -0.11 -0.63 -7.85
CA TYR A 118 -0.76 0.54 -8.44
C TYR A 118 0.25 1.60 -8.89
N LEU A 119 1.56 1.38 -8.70
CA LEU A 119 2.58 2.32 -9.14
C LEU A 119 2.93 2.14 -10.62
N PRO A 120 3.09 3.26 -11.37
CA PRO A 120 3.72 3.24 -12.67
C PRO A 120 5.10 2.56 -12.64
N GLU A 121 5.40 1.74 -13.65
CA GLU A 121 6.64 0.95 -13.73
C GLU A 121 7.92 1.75 -13.42
N PRO A 122 8.12 2.98 -13.93
CA PRO A 122 9.33 3.76 -13.66
C PRO A 122 9.55 4.11 -12.19
N LEU A 123 8.50 4.09 -11.36
CA LEU A 123 8.58 4.43 -9.94
C LEU A 123 8.86 3.23 -9.04
N ILE A 124 8.62 2.00 -9.50
CA ILE A 124 8.69 0.80 -8.65
C ILE A 124 10.09 0.64 -8.06
N ALA A 125 11.11 0.40 -8.88
CA ALA A 125 12.47 0.17 -8.35
C ALA A 125 13.01 1.37 -7.53
N PRO A 126 12.87 2.63 -7.98
CA PRO A 126 13.32 3.79 -7.21
C PRO A 126 12.62 3.95 -5.84
N VAL A 127 11.32 3.66 -5.74
CA VAL A 127 10.58 3.69 -4.46
C VAL A 127 11.12 2.62 -3.51
N PHE A 128 11.33 1.39 -3.99
CA PHE A 128 11.89 0.32 -3.16
C PHE A 128 13.33 0.60 -2.72
N SER A 129 14.17 1.17 -3.59
CA SER A 129 15.51 1.63 -3.21
C SER A 129 15.44 2.70 -2.12
N ARG A 130 14.54 3.68 -2.23
CA ARG A 130 14.36 4.71 -1.20
C ARG A 130 13.85 4.13 0.12
N ILE A 131 12.92 3.18 0.08
CA ILE A 131 12.44 2.46 1.29
C ILE A 131 13.60 1.73 1.97
N HIS A 132 14.41 0.99 1.20
CA HIS A 132 15.58 0.29 1.73
C HIS A 132 16.60 1.27 2.35
N GLU A 133 16.86 2.41 1.72
CA GLU A 133 17.76 3.45 2.26
C GLU A 133 17.34 3.94 3.65
N VAL A 134 16.04 4.18 3.84
CA VAL A 134 15.51 4.75 5.09
C VAL A 134 15.08 3.74 6.14
N LEU A 135 14.97 2.46 5.83
CA LEU A 135 14.75 1.42 6.83
C LEU A 135 16.06 1.18 7.61
N GLN A 136 16.06 1.07 8.93
CA GLN A 136 17.27 0.78 9.70
C GLN A 136 17.85 -0.59 9.33
N PRO A 137 19.18 -0.81 9.41
CA PRO A 137 19.73 -2.16 9.39
C PRO A 137 19.07 -3.02 10.48
N GLY A 138 18.56 -4.19 10.13
CA GLY A 138 17.76 -5.05 11.00
C GLY A 138 16.28 -4.66 11.12
N GLY A 139 15.87 -3.54 10.51
CA GLY A 139 14.48 -3.08 10.45
C GLY A 139 13.61 -4.00 9.59
N LEU A 140 12.31 -3.99 9.86
CA LEU A 140 11.35 -4.88 9.19
C LEU A 140 10.49 -4.13 8.19
N MET A 141 10.20 -4.74 7.05
CA MET A 141 9.14 -4.29 6.15
C MET A 141 8.11 -5.39 5.95
N LEU A 142 6.83 -5.09 6.24
CA LEU A 142 5.69 -5.87 5.77
C LEU A 142 5.21 -5.28 4.45
N ALA A 143 5.14 -6.10 3.39
CA ALA A 143 4.69 -5.69 2.06
C ALA A 143 3.57 -6.59 1.52
N PHE A 144 2.55 -6.01 0.86
CA PHE A 144 1.44 -6.74 0.26
C PHE A 144 1.53 -6.67 -1.28
N PHE A 145 1.16 -7.76 -1.97
CA PHE A 145 1.20 -7.85 -3.44
C PHE A 145 0.10 -8.76 -3.99
N HIS A 146 -0.63 -8.33 -5.00
CA HIS A 146 -1.59 -9.12 -5.74
C HIS A 146 -0.87 -10.12 -6.65
N ALA A 147 -1.23 -11.40 -6.51
CA ALA A 147 -0.72 -12.50 -7.30
C ALA A 147 -1.29 -12.54 -8.73
N THR A 148 -2.47 -11.95 -8.95
CA THR A 148 -3.21 -11.99 -10.22
C THR A 148 -3.87 -10.65 -10.49
N GLY A 149 -3.82 -10.18 -11.74
CA GLY A 149 -4.45 -8.93 -12.15
C GLY A 149 -5.93 -9.07 -12.50
N ALA A 150 -6.78 -9.39 -11.53
CA ALA A 150 -8.23 -9.40 -11.77
C ALA A 150 -8.72 -7.97 -12.04
N SER A 151 -9.48 -7.77 -13.11
CA SER A 151 -9.89 -6.43 -13.59
C SER A 151 -10.81 -5.67 -12.63
N ASP A 152 -11.36 -6.34 -11.62
CA ASP A 152 -12.22 -5.81 -10.57
C ASP A 152 -11.50 -5.59 -9.23
N THR A 153 -10.17 -5.77 -9.19
CA THR A 153 -9.37 -5.52 -7.99
C THR A 153 -9.48 -4.04 -7.60
N ALA A 154 -10.01 -3.80 -6.41
CA ALA A 154 -10.20 -2.45 -5.89
C ALA A 154 -8.97 -1.98 -5.11
N PHE A 155 -8.55 -0.73 -5.34
CA PHE A 155 -7.57 -0.07 -4.49
C PHE A 155 -8.17 0.18 -3.10
N CYS A 156 -7.46 -0.27 -2.07
CA CYS A 156 -7.97 -0.32 -0.71
C CYS A 156 -7.07 0.39 0.30
N ARG A 157 -7.70 0.89 1.36
CA ARG A 157 -7.10 1.28 2.62
C ARG A 157 -7.21 0.10 3.57
N TYR A 158 -6.13 -0.15 4.31
CA TYR A 158 -6.07 -1.18 5.33
C TYR A 158 -6.05 -0.52 6.71
N HIS A 159 -6.85 -1.07 7.62
CA HIS A 159 -7.01 -0.61 8.98
C HIS A 159 -6.48 -1.65 9.95
N LEU A 160 -5.49 -1.26 10.75
CA LEU A 160 -4.88 -2.12 11.76
C LEU A 160 -5.87 -2.41 12.91
N THR A 161 -5.79 -3.62 13.45
CA THR A 161 -6.51 -4.03 14.66
C THR A 161 -5.55 -4.61 15.69
N ASP A 162 -6.02 -4.86 16.90
CA ASP A 162 -5.27 -5.52 17.97
C ASP A 162 -5.19 -7.05 17.85
N THR A 163 -5.73 -7.60 16.76
CA THR A 163 -5.75 -9.02 16.44
C THR A 163 -4.96 -9.33 15.17
N GLU A 164 -5.01 -10.58 14.70
CA GLU A 164 -4.45 -11.02 13.41
C GLU A 164 -5.31 -10.64 12.18
N VAL A 165 -6.28 -9.75 12.38
CA VAL A 165 -7.17 -9.24 11.32
C VAL A 165 -6.79 -7.80 10.99
N VAL A 166 -6.83 -7.46 9.71
CA VAL A 166 -6.89 -6.08 9.23
C VAL A 166 -8.26 -5.83 8.62
N GLU A 167 -8.81 -4.64 8.77
CA GLU A 167 -10.04 -4.29 8.05
C GLU A 167 -9.68 -3.61 6.73
N ILE A 168 -10.42 -3.94 5.67
CA ILE A 168 -10.21 -3.40 4.32
C ILE A 168 -11.37 -2.49 3.98
N GLN A 169 -11.05 -1.31 3.47
CA GLN A 169 -12.00 -0.34 2.95
C GLN A 169 -11.57 0.10 1.56
N ARG A 170 -12.47 0.14 0.57
CA ARG A 170 -12.14 0.73 -0.73
C ARG A 170 -11.71 2.19 -0.57
N ALA A 171 -10.65 2.60 -1.25
CA ALA A 171 -10.03 3.90 -1.02
C ALA A 171 -9.65 4.60 -2.33
N GLY A 172 -10.66 5.02 -3.10
CA GLY A 172 -10.45 5.67 -4.40
C GLY A 172 -10.59 4.69 -5.56
N ASN A 173 -10.17 5.12 -6.74
CA ASN A 173 -10.36 4.38 -7.98
C ASN A 173 -9.10 4.44 -8.86
N TYR A 174 -8.08 3.68 -8.46
CA TYR A 174 -6.84 3.53 -9.20
C TYR A 174 -6.79 2.15 -9.84
N PRO A 175 -6.38 2.05 -11.12
CA PRO A 175 -6.28 0.77 -11.80
C PRO A 175 -5.10 -0.02 -11.23
N LEU A 176 -5.30 -1.32 -11.07
CA LEU A 176 -4.20 -2.25 -10.83
C LEU A 176 -3.29 -2.25 -12.08
N LEU A 177 -2.01 -1.91 -11.90
CA LEU A 177 -1.03 -1.80 -12.98
C LEU A 177 -0.10 -3.02 -13.04
N ASN A 178 0.17 -3.63 -11.89
CA ASN A 178 1.12 -4.72 -11.74
C ASN A 178 0.49 -5.90 -10.99
N SER A 179 1.01 -7.10 -11.26
CA SER A 179 0.76 -8.29 -10.45
C SER A 179 2.06 -9.06 -10.31
N TYR A 180 2.23 -9.75 -9.17
CA TYR A 180 3.54 -10.25 -8.77
C TYR A 180 3.53 -11.76 -8.47
N SER A 181 4.42 -12.47 -9.17
CA SER A 181 4.85 -13.82 -8.77
C SER A 181 5.86 -13.75 -7.62
N ASN A 182 6.05 -14.84 -6.87
CA ASN A 182 7.09 -14.89 -5.82
C ASN A 182 8.47 -14.50 -6.34
N ARG A 183 8.86 -14.99 -7.52
CA ARG A 183 10.14 -14.66 -8.16
C ARG A 183 10.26 -13.17 -8.48
N ALA A 184 9.17 -12.52 -8.91
CA ALA A 184 9.17 -11.09 -9.16
C ALA A 184 9.36 -10.29 -7.86
N ILE A 185 8.71 -10.73 -6.77
CA ILE A 185 8.85 -10.12 -5.43
C ILE A 185 10.29 -10.30 -4.93
N GLU A 186 10.86 -11.50 -5.02
CA GLU A 186 12.25 -11.77 -4.62
C GLU A 186 13.24 -10.91 -5.40
N ASN A 187 13.05 -10.73 -6.70
CA ASN A 187 13.91 -9.86 -7.52
C ASN A 187 13.79 -8.38 -7.13
N LEU A 188 12.57 -7.93 -6.82
CA LEU A 188 12.30 -6.55 -6.41
C LEU A 188 12.91 -6.25 -5.04
N LEU A 189 12.87 -7.23 -4.14
CA LEU A 189 13.35 -7.11 -2.77
C LEU A 189 14.77 -7.63 -2.58
N ARG A 190 15.50 -7.97 -3.65
CA ARG A 190 16.79 -8.70 -3.63
C ARG A 190 17.88 -8.12 -2.70
N ASP A 191 17.82 -6.81 -2.44
CA ASP A 191 18.82 -6.12 -1.61
C ASP A 191 18.55 -6.28 -0.10
N PHE A 192 17.41 -6.87 0.29
CA PHE A 192 17.07 -7.19 1.67
C PHE A 192 17.69 -8.54 2.10
N ALA A 193 18.04 -8.66 3.38
CA ALA A 193 18.76 -9.80 3.93
C ALA A 193 17.94 -11.09 4.03
N SER A 194 16.62 -11.00 4.23
CA SER A 194 15.76 -12.19 4.34
C SER A 194 14.31 -11.91 3.95
N TYR A 195 13.59 -12.99 3.61
CA TYR A 195 12.19 -12.97 3.16
C TYR A 195 11.41 -14.06 3.87
N ARG A 196 10.22 -13.72 4.35
CA ARG A 196 9.21 -14.69 4.80
C ARG A 196 7.89 -14.39 4.11
N PHE A 197 7.50 -15.27 3.20
CA PHE A 197 6.20 -15.22 2.53
C PHE A 197 5.11 -15.80 3.41
N PHE A 198 3.94 -15.18 3.37
CA PHE A 198 2.71 -15.69 3.92
C PHE A 198 1.69 -15.78 2.80
N LEU A 199 1.15 -16.98 2.60
CA LEU A 199 0.10 -17.22 1.62
C LEU A 199 -1.25 -17.01 2.31
N ALA A 200 -1.97 -15.97 1.92
CA ALA A 200 -3.36 -15.81 2.31
C ALA A 200 -4.27 -16.64 1.39
N LYS A 201 -5.53 -16.81 1.79
CA LYS A 201 -6.53 -17.54 1.00
C LYS A 201 -7.03 -16.75 -0.21
N ASP A 202 -6.74 -15.46 -0.25
CA ASP A 202 -7.04 -14.58 -1.37
C ASP A 202 -5.84 -14.47 -2.32
N SER A 203 -6.04 -13.75 -3.42
CA SER A 203 -4.98 -13.48 -4.39
C SER A 203 -3.94 -12.47 -3.89
N LEU A 204 -3.81 -12.23 -2.58
CA LEU A 204 -2.87 -11.30 -1.99
C LEU A 204 -1.75 -12.04 -1.25
N ARG A 205 -0.51 -11.73 -1.60
CA ARG A 205 0.72 -12.23 -0.97
C ARG A 205 1.16 -11.22 0.06
N GLU A 206 1.54 -11.70 1.22
CA GLU A 206 2.18 -10.87 2.25
C GLU A 206 3.62 -11.36 2.39
N VAL A 207 4.56 -10.42 2.52
CA VAL A 207 5.96 -10.74 2.76
C VAL A 207 6.49 -9.85 3.88
N ILE A 208 7.20 -10.46 4.82
CA ILE A 208 8.07 -9.72 5.73
C ILE A 208 9.49 -9.87 5.26
N VAL A 209 10.20 -8.75 5.15
CA VAL A 209 11.64 -8.71 4.89
C VAL A 209 12.37 -7.97 5.99
N THR A 210 13.67 -8.24 6.09
CA THR A 210 14.60 -7.54 6.99
C THR A 210 15.67 -6.87 6.16
N ARG A 211 15.97 -5.60 6.42
CA ARG A 211 17.14 -4.92 5.84
C ARG A 211 18.42 -5.47 6.43
#